data_AF-A0AB34AFM9-F1
#
_entry.id   AF-A0AB34AFM9-F1
#
_cell.length_a   1.000
_cell.length_b   1.000
_cell.length_c   1.000
_cell.angle_alpha   90.00
_cell.angle_beta   90.00
_cell.angle_gamma   90.00
#
_symmetry.space_group_name_H-M   'P 1'
#
loop_
_entity.id
_entity.type
_entity.pdbx_description
1 polymer ?
#
loop_
_entity_poly.entity_id
_entity_poly.type
_entity_poly.pdbx_seq_one_letter_code
_entity_poly.pdbx_strand_id
1 'polypeptide(L)'
;MTMNKKEAATIMSLVDSAYNMNFAKDDLKARLWVEQLTKYGDYDRSLHKTKKYIREHKFKPTVSEIMDSKPKQSNDIVIPEEETHEYRMKHDAEYAKNREALKNKWQQMKQEWMNEDD
;
A
#
# COMPACT_ATOMS: atom_id res chain seq x y z
N MET A 1 -0.32 11.27 10.54
CA MET A 1 0.66 11.81 11.53
C MET A 1 1.27 10.63 12.23
N THR A 2 2.54 10.71 12.67
CA THR A 2 3.12 9.62 13.46
C THR A 2 2.43 9.56 14.82
N MET A 3 1.97 8.37 15.18
CA MET A 3 1.21 8.11 16.39
C MET A 3 2.04 8.43 17.65
N ASN A 4 1.41 9.01 18.68
CA ASN A 4 2.05 9.26 19.97
C ASN A 4 2.00 8.01 20.88
N LYS A 5 2.78 8.00 21.98
CA LYS A 5 2.83 6.85 22.90
C LYS A 5 1.49 6.53 23.58
N LYS A 6 0.67 7.55 23.92
CA LYS A 6 -0.65 7.37 24.54
C LYS A 6 -1.65 6.78 23.55
N GLU A 7 -1.58 7.20 22.30
CA GLU A 7 -2.36 6.66 21.18
C GLU A 7 -2.01 5.19 20.92
N ALA A 8 -0.71 4.85 20.89
CA ALA A 8 -0.25 3.47 20.78
C ALA A 8 -0.72 2.61 21.96
N ALA A 9 -0.63 3.14 23.19
CA ALA A 9 -1.14 2.47 24.38
C ALA A 9 -2.66 2.22 24.33
N THR A 10 -3.42 3.12 23.70
CA THR A 10 -4.87 2.96 23.50
C THR A 10 -5.18 1.78 22.59
N ILE A 11 -4.47 1.65 21.46
CA ILE A 11 -4.59 0.50 20.55
C ILE A 11 -4.18 -0.79 21.25
N MET A 12 -3.06 -0.78 21.98
CA MET A 12 -2.62 -1.96 22.73
C MET A 12 -3.63 -2.38 23.80
N SER A 13 -4.22 -1.44 24.53
CA SER A 13 -5.24 -1.72 25.54
C SER A 13 -6.49 -2.37 24.93
N LEU A 14 -6.91 -1.92 23.74
CA LEU A 14 -8.01 -2.55 22.98
C LEU A 14 -7.69 -4.02 22.64
N VAL A 15 -6.50 -4.28 22.11
CA VAL A 15 -6.10 -5.63 21.73
C VAL A 15 -5.90 -6.52 22.96
N ASP A 16 -5.32 -6.00 24.04
CA ASP A 16 -5.15 -6.72 25.29
C ASP A 16 -6.50 -7.13 25.89
N SER A 17 -7.46 -6.21 25.88
CA SER A 17 -8.81 -6.45 26.38
C SER A 17 -9.56 -7.49 25.54
N ALA A 18 -9.39 -7.47 24.21
CA ALA A 18 -10.07 -8.39 23.30
C ALA A 18 -9.48 -9.80 23.30
N TYR A 19 -8.15 -9.93 23.42
CA TYR A 19 -7.44 -11.19 23.16
C TYR A 19 -6.56 -11.68 24.33
N ASN A 20 -6.56 -10.95 25.45
CA ASN A 20 -5.75 -11.24 26.63
C ASN A 20 -4.27 -11.41 26.25
N MET A 21 -3.65 -10.32 25.77
CA MET A 21 -2.29 -10.31 25.24
C MET A 21 -1.22 -10.34 26.33
N ASN A 22 -1.61 -10.03 27.57
CA ASN A 22 -0.77 -9.95 28.76
C ASN A 22 0.38 -8.93 28.62
N PHE A 23 0.15 -7.80 27.95
CA PHE A 23 1.19 -6.76 27.83
C PHE A 23 1.67 -6.24 29.18
N ALA A 24 0.81 -6.21 30.21
CA ALA A 24 1.18 -5.81 31.56
C ALA A 24 2.19 -6.77 32.24
N LYS A 25 2.28 -8.02 31.78
CA LYS A 25 3.21 -9.04 32.33
C LYS A 25 4.50 -9.15 31.52
N ASP A 26 4.54 -8.59 30.32
CA ASP A 26 5.67 -8.67 29.39
C ASP A 26 6.03 -7.27 28.89
N ASP A 27 6.88 -6.59 29.67
CA ASP A 27 7.31 -5.21 29.42
C ASP A 27 8.12 -5.11 28.11
N LEU A 28 8.90 -6.13 27.76
CA LEU A 28 9.67 -6.14 26.50
C LEU A 28 8.70 -6.14 25.30
N LYS A 29 7.73 -7.05 25.30
CA LYS A 29 6.71 -7.13 24.25
C LYS A 29 5.91 -5.83 24.16
N ALA A 30 5.52 -5.26 25.30
CA ALA A 30 4.79 -4.00 25.33
C ALA A 30 5.59 -2.86 24.70
N ARG A 31 6.87 -2.71 25.07
CA ARG A 31 7.76 -1.68 24.49
C ARG A 31 7.95 -1.84 23.00
N LEU A 32 8.17 -3.07 22.53
CA LEU A 32 8.33 -3.35 21.10
C LEU A 32 7.08 -2.96 20.31
N TRP A 33 5.89 -3.27 20.81
CA TRP A 33 4.64 -2.90 20.16
C TRP A 33 4.44 -1.38 20.11
N VAL A 34 4.71 -0.68 21.22
CA VAL A 34 4.66 0.79 21.24
C VAL A 34 5.64 1.39 20.24
N GLU A 35 6.87 0.90 20.19
CA GLU A 35 7.88 1.41 19.26
C GLU A 35 7.45 1.25 17.80
N GLN A 36 6.96 0.06 17.42
CA GLN A 36 6.50 -0.19 16.05
C GLN A 36 5.31 0.72 15.67
N LEU A 37 4.30 0.79 16.55
CA LEU A 37 3.10 1.59 16.31
C LEU A 37 3.41 3.09 16.23
N THR A 38 4.32 3.60 17.06
CA THR A 38 4.71 5.02 17.05
C THR A 38 5.61 5.38 15.87
N LYS A 39 6.49 4.46 15.45
CA LYS A 39 7.45 4.72 14.37
C LYS A 39 6.84 4.60 12.97
N TYR A 40 5.92 3.66 12.77
CA TYR A 40 5.40 3.31 11.45
C TYR A 40 3.87 3.46 11.32
N GLY A 41 3.16 3.48 12.43
CA GLY A 41 1.69 3.54 12.45
C GLY A 41 1.15 4.96 12.32
N ASP A 42 0.11 5.11 11.50
CA ASP A 42 -0.81 6.24 11.57
C ASP A 42 -1.95 5.88 12.54
N TYR A 43 -2.25 6.79 13.48
CA TYR A 43 -3.18 6.49 14.59
C TYR A 43 -4.58 6.10 14.12
N ASP A 44 -5.22 6.95 13.33
CA ASP A 44 -6.62 6.78 12.94
C ASP A 44 -6.80 5.51 12.10
N ARG A 45 -5.87 5.27 11.17
CA ARG A 45 -5.88 4.08 10.32
C ARG A 45 -5.63 2.81 11.12
N SER A 46 -4.62 2.81 11.98
CA SER A 46 -4.29 1.65 12.82
C SER A 46 -5.43 1.35 13.81
N LEU A 47 -6.06 2.38 14.38
CA LEU A 47 -7.22 2.21 15.26
C LEU A 47 -8.41 1.60 14.52
N HIS A 48 -8.72 2.10 13.31
CA HIS A 48 -9.78 1.54 12.48
C HIS A 48 -9.50 0.07 12.13
N LYS A 49 -8.28 -0.23 11.67
CA LYS A 49 -7.85 -1.59 11.32
C LYS A 49 -7.91 -2.53 12.52
N THR A 50 -7.50 -2.06 13.70
CA THR A 50 -7.59 -2.82 14.97
C THR A 50 -9.04 -3.18 15.30
N LYS A 51 -9.97 -2.21 15.25
CA LYS A 51 -11.39 -2.45 15.53
C LYS A 51 -12.02 -3.40 14.51
N LYS A 52 -11.64 -3.27 13.24
CA LYS A 52 -12.07 -4.20 12.19
C LYS A 52 -11.55 -5.61 12.45
N TYR A 53 -10.27 -5.76 12.80
CA TYR A 53 -9.68 -7.06 13.12
C TYR A 53 -10.40 -7.74 14.29
N ILE A 54 -10.65 -7.01 15.39
CA ILE A 54 -11.40 -7.51 16.55
C ILE A 54 -12.81 -8.01 16.16
N ARG A 55 -13.46 -7.38 15.18
CA ARG A 55 -14.80 -7.79 14.72
C ARG A 55 -14.77 -9.06 13.88
N GLU A 56 -13.74 -9.20 13.03
CA GLU A 56 -13.71 -10.22 11.97
C GLU A 56 -12.92 -11.47 12.36
N HIS A 57 -11.96 -11.35 13.28
CA HIS A 57 -11.01 -12.42 13.61
C HIS A 57 -11.20 -12.90 15.04
N LYS A 58 -10.98 -14.21 15.25
CA LYS A 58 -11.06 -14.84 16.57
C LYS A 58 -9.70 -15.01 17.25
N PHE A 59 -8.62 -14.95 16.47
CA PHE A 59 -7.26 -15.23 16.93
C PHE A 59 -6.51 -13.95 17.28
N LYS A 60 -5.46 -14.10 18.08
CA LYS A 60 -4.64 -12.98 18.53
C LYS A 60 -3.92 -12.34 17.34
N PRO A 61 -4.05 -11.02 17.12
CA PRO A 61 -3.32 -10.35 16.06
C PRO A 61 -1.84 -10.26 16.36
N THR A 62 -1.08 -10.16 15.29
CA THR A 62 0.29 -9.65 15.22
C THR A 62 0.29 -8.13 15.02
N VAL A 63 1.42 -7.45 15.27
CA VAL A 63 1.53 -5.98 15.11
C VAL A 63 1.18 -5.54 13.68
N SER A 64 1.62 -6.29 12.66
CA SER A 64 1.41 -5.95 11.25
C SER A 64 -0.07 -6.02 10.83
N GLU A 65 -0.85 -6.89 11.46
CA GLU A 65 -2.27 -7.04 11.16
C GLU A 65 -3.10 -5.86 11.65
N ILE A 66 -2.63 -5.13 12.67
CA ILE A 66 -3.36 -4.00 13.24
C ILE A 66 -2.72 -2.65 12.90
N MET A 67 -1.43 -2.63 12.59
CA MET A 67 -0.69 -1.44 12.21
C MET A 67 -1.00 -1.11 10.75
N ASP A 68 -1.28 0.17 10.49
CA ASP A 68 -1.41 0.70 9.15
C ASP A 68 -0.59 1.99 9.02
N SER A 69 0.23 2.04 7.98
CA SER A 69 1.05 3.21 7.66
C SER A 69 0.36 4.05 6.61
N LYS A 70 0.46 5.38 6.70
CA LYS A 70 0.01 6.25 5.61
C LYS A 70 0.76 5.84 4.32
N PRO A 71 0.08 5.67 3.18
CA PRO A 71 0.75 5.43 1.91
C PRO A 71 1.77 6.53 1.69
N LYS A 72 2.95 6.18 1.16
CA LYS A 72 3.87 7.18 0.64
C LYS A 72 3.08 8.01 -0.35
N GLN A 73 2.92 9.30 -0.07
CA GLN A 73 2.39 10.21 -1.07
C GLN A 73 3.37 10.13 -2.23
N SER A 74 2.95 9.51 -3.34
CA SER A 74 3.64 9.73 -4.59
C SER A 74 3.60 11.24 -4.78
N ASN A 75 4.75 11.88 -4.73
CA ASN A 75 4.84 13.21 -5.31
C ASN A 75 4.36 13.00 -6.75
N ASP A 76 3.22 13.58 -7.11
CA ASP A 76 2.77 13.58 -8.48
C ASP A 76 3.93 14.16 -9.27
N ILE A 77 4.65 13.27 -9.97
CA ILE A 77 5.70 13.68 -10.89
C ILE A 77 4.91 14.47 -11.91
N VAL A 78 4.99 15.81 -11.84
CA VAL A 78 4.43 16.68 -12.85
C VAL A 78 5.27 16.39 -14.09
N ILE A 79 4.80 15.45 -14.90
CA ILE A 79 5.40 15.13 -16.19
C ILE A 79 5.25 16.41 -17.00
N PRO A 80 6.34 17.05 -17.46
CA PRO A 80 6.25 18.22 -18.31
C PRO A 80 5.36 17.93 -19.52
N GLU A 81 4.48 18.86 -19.90
CA GLU A 81 3.52 18.65 -21.00
C GLU A 81 4.21 18.22 -22.31
N GLU A 82 5.44 18.66 -22.53
CA GLU A 82 6.27 18.33 -23.70
C GLU A 82 6.67 16.84 -23.78
N GLU A 83 6.70 16.13 -22.65
CA GLU A 83 6.98 14.70 -22.59
C GLU A 83 5.71 13.84 -22.66
N THR A 84 4.54 14.48 -22.62
CA THR A 84 3.27 13.75 -22.70
C THR A 84 3.12 13.08 -24.06
N HIS A 85 2.49 11.90 -24.03
CA HIS A 85 2.23 11.11 -25.22
C HIS A 85 1.47 11.90 -26.30
N GLU A 86 0.55 12.76 -25.88
CA GLU A 86 -0.26 13.60 -26.76
C GLU A 86 0.55 14.68 -27.48
N TYR A 87 1.51 15.29 -26.79
CA TYR A 87 2.39 16.29 -27.38
C TYR A 87 3.37 15.65 -28.39
N ARG A 88 4.00 14.53 -28.02
CA ARG A 88 4.95 13.82 -28.89
C ARG A 88 4.28 13.26 -30.16
N MET A 89 3.02 12.82 -30.08
CA MET A 89 2.26 12.41 -31.28
C MET A 89 1.98 13.55 -32.26
N LYS A 90 1.86 14.80 -31.78
CA LYS A 90 1.55 15.96 -32.63
C LYS A 90 2.79 16.65 -33.19
N HIS A 91 3.87 16.65 -32.41
CA HIS A 91 5.08 17.43 -32.72
C HIS A 91 6.26 16.59 -33.23
N ASP A 92 6.24 15.26 -33.02
CA ASP A 92 7.30 14.34 -33.46
C ASP A 92 6.74 13.28 -34.43
N ALA A 93 6.99 13.50 -35.72
CA ALA A 93 6.57 12.59 -36.78
C ALA A 93 7.29 11.24 -36.75
N GLU A 94 8.48 11.16 -36.14
CA GLU A 94 9.23 9.92 -36.00
C GLU A 94 8.64 9.05 -34.88
N TYR A 95 8.25 9.67 -33.77
CA TYR A 95 7.55 8.99 -32.67
C TYR A 95 6.20 8.39 -33.11
N ALA A 96 5.42 9.14 -33.91
CA ALA A 96 4.15 8.66 -34.45
C ALA A 96 4.33 7.43 -35.36
N LYS A 97 5.31 7.47 -36.27
CA LYS A 97 5.62 6.34 -37.16
C LYS A 97 6.09 5.11 -36.40
N ASN A 98 6.93 5.28 -35.39
CA ASN A 98 7.43 4.16 -34.58
C ASN A 98 6.29 3.51 -33.79
N ARG A 99 5.35 4.31 -33.26
CA ARG A 99 4.15 3.80 -32.58
C ARG A 99 3.26 2.97 -33.52
N GLU A 100 3.04 3.42 -34.75
CA GLU A 100 2.27 2.67 -35.74
C GLU A 100 2.96 1.35 -36.12
N ALA A 101 4.27 1.37 -36.32
CA ALA A 101 5.06 0.16 -36.57
C ALA A 101 4.96 -0.85 -35.41
N LEU A 102 5.06 -0.38 -34.16
CA LEU A 102 4.87 -1.20 -32.96
C LEU A 102 3.47 -1.80 -32.89
N LYS A 103 2.42 -1.01 -33.20
CA LYS A 103 1.04 -1.47 -33.21
C LYS A 103 0.83 -2.56 -34.28
N ASN A 104 1.37 -2.37 -35.48
CA ASN A 104 1.28 -3.34 -36.57
C ASN A 104 2.01 -4.64 -36.22
N LYS A 105 3.21 -4.54 -35.63
CA LYS A 105 3.99 -5.69 -35.17
C LYS A 105 3.25 -6.48 -34.08
N TRP A 106 2.61 -5.78 -33.14
CA TRP A 106 1.81 -6.43 -32.10
C TRP A 106 0.56 -7.12 -32.66
N GLN A 107 -0.10 -6.53 -33.66
CA GLN A 107 -1.22 -7.17 -34.34
C GLN A 107 -0.80 -8.43 -35.11
N GLN A 108 0.36 -8.41 -35.77
CA GLN A 108 0.92 -9.58 -36.44
C GLN A 108 1.22 -10.71 -35.44
N MET A 109 1.94 -10.44 -34.36
CA MET A 109 2.22 -11.45 -33.32
C MET A 109 0.93 -12.00 -32.70
N LYS A 110 -0.08 -11.15 -32.48
CA LYS A 110 -1.37 -11.60 -31.94
C LYS A 110 -2.09 -12.55 -32.91
N GLN A 111 -2.02 -12.30 -34.22
CA GLN A 111 -2.58 -13.21 -35.22
C GLN A 111 -1.79 -14.51 -35.29
N GLU A 112 -0.46 -14.46 -35.24
CA GLU A 112 0.39 -15.66 -35.20
C GLU A 112 0.06 -16.53 -33.99
N TRP A 113 -0.02 -15.96 -32.78
CA TRP A 113 -0.39 -16.72 -31.58
C TRP A 113 -1.80 -17.31 -31.62
N MET A 114 -2.77 -16.60 -32.23
CA MET A 114 -4.13 -17.12 -32.37
C MET A 114 -4.25 -18.22 -33.44
N ASN A 115 -3.28 -18.33 -34.34
CA ASN A 115 -3.23 -19.35 -35.39
C ASN A 115 -2.35 -20.57 -35.00
N GLU A 116 -1.53 -20.47 -33.95
CA GLU A 116 -0.72 -21.58 -33.41
C GLU A 116 -1.48 -22.47 -32.40
N ASP A 117 -2.66 -22.04 -31.95
CA ASP A 117 -3.53 -22.75 -31.00
C ASP A 117 -4.65 -23.59 -31.68
N ASP A 118 -4.67 -23.70 -33.03
CA ASP A 118 -5.53 -24.58 -33.85
C ASP A 118 -4.72 -25.72 -34.51
#